data_AF-A0AAW6A2N6-F1
#
_entry.id   AF-A0AAW6A2N6-F1
#
_cell.length_a   1.000
_cell.length_b   1.000
_cell.length_c   1.000
_cell.angle_alpha   90.00
_cell.angle_beta   90.00
_cell.angle_gamma   90.00
#
_symmetry.space_group_name_H-M   'P 1'
#
loop_
_entity.id
_entity.type
_entity.pdbx_description
1 polymer ?
#
loop_
_entity_poly.entity_id
_entity_poly.type
_entity_poly.pdbx_seq_one_letter_code
_entity_poly.pdbx_strand_id
1 'polypeptide(L)'
;MQGQIDIPLDIIGRWQADQSAYELARTYYWAKVAHLADHNDELAQPAYEGAYFADLNEINEAPAASRRMFVVSSDLFRAQQTAHAIADLLGLDVALDPRLRERSFGEWEGMTREEILEQYAEDYHSWRAHTGGETKHGVESRQHTGQRGAQAIRSIIAEHAGDSAPTTLLAVGHGSWIVATVAVLLDMDPDDLNNLGAMRNAFWTRMSVNASRGPAEPDTWQWKLDAFNQGPSIAALTDWENGPKELHGPNMPLWKPIMQ
;
A
#
# COMPACT_ATOMS: atom_id res chain seq x y z
N MET A 1 -1.21 16.93 -10.61
CA MET A 1 -0.32 15.83 -10.22
C MET A 1 -0.24 15.90 -8.72
N GLN A 2 -0.67 14.87 -8.01
CA GLN A 2 -0.73 14.96 -6.55
C GLN A 2 0.67 14.85 -5.92
N GLY A 3 1.47 13.87 -6.35
CA GLY A 3 2.84 13.69 -5.83
C GLY A 3 2.88 13.59 -4.31
N GLN A 4 3.78 14.35 -3.71
CA GLN A 4 3.97 14.38 -2.26
C GLN A 4 3.14 15.45 -1.56
N ILE A 5 2.24 16.17 -2.25
CA ILE A 5 1.25 17.03 -1.60
C ILE A 5 0.40 16.17 -0.68
N ASP A 6 0.40 16.53 0.60
CA ASP A 6 -0.32 15.79 1.62
C ASP A 6 -1.78 16.24 1.69
N ILE A 7 -2.67 15.39 1.17
CA ILE A 7 -4.11 15.62 1.11
C ILE A 7 -4.77 14.41 1.77
N PRO A 8 -5.69 14.60 2.73
CA PRO A 8 -6.44 13.51 3.34
C PRO A 8 -7.34 12.79 2.33
N LEU A 9 -7.75 11.57 2.67
CA LEU A 9 -8.85 10.90 1.99
C LEU A 9 -10.15 11.68 2.18
N ASP A 10 -10.87 11.89 1.09
CA ASP A 10 -12.27 12.30 1.11
C ASP A 10 -13.17 11.12 1.54
N ILE A 11 -14.49 11.33 1.55
CA ILE A 11 -15.44 10.30 1.97
C ILE A 11 -15.43 9.07 1.06
N ILE A 12 -15.15 9.24 -0.24
CA ILE A 12 -15.10 8.13 -1.20
C ILE A 12 -13.81 7.34 -0.98
N GLY A 13 -12.67 8.03 -0.84
CA GLY A 13 -11.39 7.41 -0.52
C GLY A 13 -11.41 6.65 0.81
N ARG A 14 -12.08 7.19 1.84
CA ARG A 14 -12.30 6.48 3.11
C ARG A 14 -13.12 5.22 2.92
N TRP A 15 -14.24 5.33 2.21
CA TRP A 15 -15.07 4.16 1.90
C TRP A 15 -14.30 3.09 1.11
N GLN A 16 -13.52 3.48 0.11
CA GLN A 16 -12.65 2.58 -0.66
C GLN A 16 -11.63 1.88 0.25
N ALA A 17 -10.95 2.64 1.11
CA ALA A 17 -9.99 2.09 2.07
C ALA A 17 -10.66 1.08 3.03
N ASP A 18 -11.83 1.42 3.57
CA ASP A 18 -12.60 0.53 4.46
C ASP A 18 -13.03 -0.76 3.75
N GLN A 19 -13.51 -0.69 2.50
CA GLN A 19 -13.91 -1.89 1.76
C GLN A 19 -12.74 -2.82 1.50
N SER A 20 -11.58 -2.28 1.10
CA SER A 20 -10.36 -3.07 0.95
C SER A 20 -9.89 -3.63 2.29
N ALA A 21 -9.99 -2.84 3.37
CA ALA A 21 -9.62 -3.26 4.70
C ALA A 21 -10.46 -4.41 5.23
N TYR A 22 -11.79 -4.40 5.03
CA TYR A 22 -12.63 -5.52 5.42
C TYR A 22 -12.27 -6.82 4.70
N GLU A 23 -11.94 -6.73 3.40
CA GLU A 23 -11.54 -7.92 2.64
C GLU A 23 -10.16 -8.46 3.07
N LEU A 24 -9.19 -7.56 3.25
CA LEU A 24 -7.85 -7.93 3.71
C LEU A 24 -7.87 -8.43 5.16
N ALA A 25 -8.58 -7.79 6.07
CA ALA A 25 -8.70 -8.22 7.47
C ALA A 25 -9.35 -9.61 7.58
N ARG A 26 -10.35 -9.91 6.74
CA ARG A 26 -10.91 -11.27 6.64
C ARG A 26 -9.88 -12.28 6.15
N THR A 27 -9.05 -11.90 5.19
CA THR A 27 -8.01 -12.76 4.60
C THR A 27 -6.86 -13.02 5.58
N TYR A 28 -6.50 -12.01 6.36
CA TYR A 28 -5.40 -12.01 7.30
C TYR A 28 -5.86 -12.05 8.76
N TYR A 29 -7.05 -12.60 9.04
CA TYR A 29 -7.57 -12.69 10.41
C TYR A 29 -6.61 -13.43 11.36
N TRP A 30 -5.79 -14.33 10.82
CA TRP A 30 -4.72 -14.98 11.59
C TRP A 30 -3.74 -13.98 12.22
N ALA A 31 -3.53 -12.80 11.63
CA ALA A 31 -2.66 -11.75 12.19
C ALA A 31 -3.25 -11.17 13.48
N LYS A 32 -4.58 -11.04 13.56
CA LYS A 32 -5.28 -10.64 14.78
C LYS A 32 -5.10 -11.68 15.89
N VAL A 33 -5.22 -12.95 15.54
CA VAL A 33 -4.98 -14.05 16.50
C VAL A 33 -3.52 -14.05 16.97
N ALA A 34 -2.57 -13.84 16.06
CA ALA A 34 -1.16 -13.71 16.42
C ALA A 34 -0.88 -12.54 17.36
N HIS A 35 -1.47 -11.37 17.09
CA HIS A 35 -1.37 -10.20 17.96
C HIS A 35 -1.93 -10.49 19.35
N LEU A 36 -3.14 -11.06 19.43
CA LEU A 36 -3.78 -11.42 20.70
C LEU A 36 -2.99 -12.45 21.49
N ALA A 37 -2.35 -13.42 20.84
CA ALA A 37 -1.50 -14.41 21.52
C ALA A 37 -0.30 -13.74 22.23
N ASP A 38 0.26 -12.69 21.61
CA ASP A 38 1.35 -11.90 22.19
C ASP A 38 0.86 -10.87 23.24
N HIS A 39 -0.42 -10.48 23.18
CA HIS A 39 -1.05 -9.42 24.00
C HIS A 39 -2.35 -9.92 24.66
N ASN A 40 -2.28 -11.07 25.34
CA ASN A 40 -3.47 -11.69 25.94
C ASN A 40 -4.18 -10.79 26.96
N ASP A 41 -3.47 -9.83 27.55
CA ASP A 41 -3.98 -8.82 28.47
C ASP A 41 -4.91 -7.79 27.80
N GLU A 42 -4.80 -7.61 26.49
CA GLU A 42 -5.68 -6.73 25.70
C GLU A 42 -7.03 -7.38 25.35
N LEU A 43 -7.16 -8.69 25.53
CA LEU A 43 -8.40 -9.39 25.23
C LEU A 43 -9.51 -8.94 26.19
N ALA A 44 -10.47 -8.19 25.67
CA ALA A 44 -11.63 -7.75 26.43
C ALA A 44 -12.47 -8.96 26.87
N GLN A 45 -12.52 -9.22 28.18
CA GLN A 45 -13.35 -10.25 28.78
C GLN A 45 -14.36 -9.64 29.75
N PRO A 46 -15.44 -9.02 29.25
CA PRO A 46 -16.43 -8.37 30.09
C PRO A 46 -17.06 -9.40 31.05
N ALA A 47 -16.87 -9.19 32.35
CA ALA A 47 -17.35 -10.09 33.39
C ALA A 47 -18.77 -9.74 33.84
N TYR A 48 -19.63 -10.75 33.96
CA TYR A 48 -20.92 -10.69 34.65
C TYR A 48 -21.09 -11.95 35.51
N GLU A 49 -22.07 -11.97 36.41
CA GLU A 49 -22.27 -13.10 37.32
C GLU A 49 -22.48 -14.41 36.55
N GLY A 50 -21.62 -15.40 36.81
CA GLY A 50 -21.62 -16.69 36.11
C GLY A 50 -20.96 -16.71 34.73
N ALA A 51 -20.30 -15.62 34.30
CA ALA A 51 -19.52 -15.61 33.07
C ALA A 51 -18.26 -16.47 33.20
N TYR A 52 -17.98 -17.26 32.16
CA TYR A 52 -16.69 -17.94 31.99
C TYR A 52 -15.76 -17.05 31.18
N PHE A 53 -14.51 -16.94 31.64
CA PHE A 53 -13.45 -16.31 30.88
C PHE A 53 -13.04 -17.19 29.70
N ALA A 54 -12.63 -16.57 28.59
CA ALA A 54 -12.06 -17.26 27.45
C ALA A 54 -10.77 -17.99 27.88
N ASP A 55 -10.60 -19.23 27.42
CA ASP A 55 -9.36 -19.97 27.62
C ASP A 55 -8.28 -19.42 26.69
N LEU A 56 -7.30 -18.73 27.26
CA LEU A 56 -6.19 -18.13 26.51
C LEU A 56 -5.33 -19.20 25.82
N ASN A 57 -5.35 -20.46 26.27
CA ASN A 57 -4.61 -21.53 25.61
C ASN A 57 -5.14 -21.79 24.19
N GLU A 58 -6.45 -21.62 23.94
CA GLU A 58 -7.01 -21.78 22.59
C GLU A 58 -6.41 -20.77 21.59
N ILE A 59 -6.09 -19.56 22.06
CA ILE A 59 -5.46 -18.52 21.25
C ILE A 59 -3.96 -18.81 21.10
N ASN A 60 -3.28 -19.12 22.20
CA ASN A 60 -1.83 -19.34 22.23
C ASN A 60 -1.38 -20.58 21.45
N GLU A 61 -2.20 -21.64 21.43
CA GLU A 61 -1.88 -22.89 20.73
C GLU A 61 -2.38 -22.92 19.29
N ALA A 62 -3.15 -21.91 18.85
CA ALA A 62 -3.60 -21.82 17.48
C ALA A 62 -2.40 -21.70 16.51
N PRO A 63 -2.38 -22.39 15.36
CA PRO A 63 -1.31 -22.25 14.37
C PRO A 63 -1.11 -20.81 13.86
N ALA A 64 -2.12 -19.96 14.01
CA ALA A 64 -2.02 -18.54 13.71
C ALA A 64 -1.05 -17.80 14.65
N ALA A 65 -0.96 -18.22 15.92
CA ALA A 65 -0.11 -17.60 16.94
C ALA A 65 1.39 -17.67 16.62
N SER A 66 1.80 -18.62 15.77
CA SER A 66 3.21 -18.77 15.35
C SER A 66 3.57 -17.97 14.10
N ARG A 67 2.74 -17.02 13.68
CA ARG A 67 2.96 -16.16 12.50
C ARG A 67 3.12 -14.72 12.92
N ARG A 68 3.71 -13.88 12.08
CA ARG A 68 3.85 -12.45 12.34
C ARG A 68 3.40 -11.61 11.15
N MET A 69 2.80 -10.47 11.45
CA MET A 69 2.46 -9.44 10.47
C MET A 69 2.81 -8.08 11.05
N PHE A 70 3.42 -7.23 10.23
CA PHE A 70 3.65 -5.83 10.58
C PHE A 70 3.19 -4.93 9.44
N VAL A 71 2.79 -3.71 9.80
CA VAL A 71 2.25 -2.72 8.89
C VAL A 71 3.21 -1.54 8.81
N VAL A 72 3.63 -1.20 7.60
CA VAL A 72 4.45 -0.01 7.32
C VAL A 72 3.70 0.86 6.32
N SER A 73 3.65 2.17 6.55
CA SER A 73 2.97 3.12 5.69
C SER A 73 3.88 4.26 5.28
N SER A 74 3.61 4.85 4.12
CA SER A 74 4.06 6.20 3.83
C SER A 74 3.54 7.15 4.91
N ASP A 75 4.39 8.09 5.28
CA ASP A 75 4.06 9.17 6.21
C ASP A 75 3.12 10.24 5.63
N LEU A 76 2.65 10.12 4.39
CA LEU A 76 1.59 10.98 3.86
C LEU A 76 0.24 10.56 4.45
N PHE A 77 -0.55 11.53 4.87
CA PHE A 77 -1.74 11.32 5.68
C PHE A 77 -2.78 10.40 5.02
N ARG A 78 -2.97 10.47 3.70
CA ARG A 78 -3.84 9.52 2.95
C ARG A 78 -3.39 8.06 3.05
N ALA A 79 -2.08 7.81 3.07
CA ALA A 79 -1.54 6.47 3.21
C ALA A 79 -1.65 6.00 4.66
N GLN A 80 -1.41 6.88 5.63
CA GLN A 80 -1.66 6.60 7.04
C GLN A 80 -3.13 6.21 7.29
N GLN A 81 -4.07 7.00 6.77
CA GLN A 81 -5.51 6.70 6.87
C GLN A 81 -5.87 5.36 6.25
N THR A 82 -5.27 5.02 5.11
CA THR A 82 -5.46 3.71 4.46
C THR A 82 -4.85 2.57 5.29
N ALA A 83 -3.68 2.77 5.88
CA ALA A 83 -3.03 1.79 6.73
C ALA A 83 -3.83 1.50 8.00
N HIS A 84 -4.30 2.55 8.69
CA HIS A 84 -5.13 2.41 9.89
C HIS A 84 -6.46 1.74 9.63
N ALA A 85 -7.10 1.97 8.48
CA ALA A 85 -8.33 1.25 8.11
C ALA A 85 -8.15 -0.28 8.18
N ILE A 86 -6.95 -0.80 7.88
CA ILE A 86 -6.63 -2.24 7.94
C ILE A 86 -6.06 -2.63 9.31
N ALA A 87 -5.05 -1.89 9.79
CA ALA A 87 -4.28 -2.24 10.97
C ALA A 87 -5.15 -2.25 12.23
N ASP A 88 -6.06 -1.28 12.38
CA ASP A 88 -6.94 -1.16 13.54
C ASP A 88 -7.91 -2.36 13.64
N LEU A 89 -8.37 -2.91 12.51
CA LEU A 89 -9.22 -4.11 12.50
C LEU A 89 -8.49 -5.35 13.02
N LEU A 90 -7.18 -5.42 12.77
CA LEU A 90 -6.29 -6.51 13.16
C LEU A 90 -5.63 -6.30 14.52
N GLY A 91 -5.73 -5.09 15.10
CA GLY A 91 -5.06 -4.72 16.35
C GLY A 91 -3.56 -4.45 16.20
N LEU A 92 -3.09 -4.11 14.99
CA LEU A 92 -1.67 -3.92 14.72
C LEU A 92 -1.29 -2.44 14.74
N ASP A 93 -0.04 -2.16 15.12
CA ASP A 93 0.56 -0.84 14.98
C ASP A 93 0.98 -0.54 13.54
N VAL A 94 1.04 0.76 13.21
CA VAL A 94 1.51 1.26 11.91
C VAL A 94 2.83 1.99 12.08
N ALA A 95 3.91 1.45 11.53
CA ALA A 95 5.18 2.15 11.41
C ALA A 95 5.18 3.06 10.17
N LEU A 96 5.85 4.22 10.27
CA LEU A 96 5.94 5.17 9.16
C LEU A 96 7.32 5.14 8.51
N ASP A 97 7.36 5.12 7.18
CA ASP A 97 8.60 5.16 6.40
C ASP A 97 8.47 6.14 5.22
N PRO A 98 9.18 7.28 5.25
CA PRO A 98 9.18 8.26 4.15
C PRO A 98 9.66 7.69 2.81
N ARG A 99 10.39 6.56 2.80
CA ARG A 99 10.79 5.85 1.58
C ARG A 99 9.62 5.16 0.88
N LEU A 100 8.40 5.19 1.44
CA LEU A 100 7.15 4.75 0.80
C LEU A 100 6.33 5.89 0.18
N ARG A 101 6.76 7.15 0.30
CA ARG A 101 6.08 8.32 -0.32
C ARG A 101 5.85 8.13 -1.82
N GLU A 102 4.85 8.82 -2.36
CA GLU A 102 4.63 8.85 -3.81
C GLU A 102 5.85 9.41 -4.55
N ARG A 103 5.96 9.07 -5.84
CA ARG A 103 6.86 9.74 -6.79
C ARG A 103 6.69 11.26 -6.65
N SER A 104 7.78 11.97 -6.37
CA SER A 104 7.72 13.43 -6.34
C SER A 104 7.52 13.98 -7.75
N PHE A 105 6.64 14.98 -7.89
CA PHE A 105 6.47 15.72 -9.13
C PHE A 105 7.09 17.13 -9.07
N GLY A 106 7.91 17.43 -8.07
CA GLY A 106 8.61 18.71 -7.95
C GLY A 106 7.71 19.92 -8.22
N GLU A 107 8.10 20.79 -9.14
CA GLU A 107 7.35 21.99 -9.51
C GLU A 107 5.98 21.70 -10.14
N TRP A 108 5.75 20.47 -10.63
CA TRP A 108 4.48 20.08 -11.25
C TRP A 108 3.44 19.58 -10.24
N GLU A 109 3.79 19.49 -8.96
CA GLU A 109 2.83 19.16 -7.91
C GLU A 109 1.70 20.21 -7.84
N GLY A 110 0.45 19.73 -7.76
CA GLY A 110 -0.74 20.58 -7.78
C GLY A 110 -1.26 20.93 -9.17
N MET A 111 -0.45 20.80 -10.23
CA MET A 111 -0.85 21.15 -11.60
C MET A 111 -1.59 20.01 -12.32
N THR A 112 -2.64 20.32 -13.06
CA THR A 112 -3.25 19.41 -14.04
C THR A 112 -2.30 19.08 -15.19
N ARG A 113 -2.56 18.02 -15.95
CA ARG A 113 -1.72 17.68 -17.11
C ARG A 113 -1.81 18.75 -18.19
N GLU A 114 -2.99 19.37 -18.31
CA GLU A 114 -3.29 20.46 -19.22
C GLU A 114 -2.48 21.71 -18.86
N GLU A 115 -2.44 22.08 -17.57
CA GLU A 115 -1.60 23.19 -17.10
C GLU A 115 -0.10 22.91 -17.32
N ILE A 116 0.36 21.68 -17.10
CA ILE A 116 1.76 21.31 -17.37
C ILE A 116 2.05 21.40 -18.87
N LEU A 117 1.17 20.89 -19.73
CA LEU A 117 1.33 20.98 -21.18
C LEU A 117 1.33 22.44 -21.67
N GLU A 118 0.48 23.29 -21.09
CA GLU A 118 0.43 24.72 -21.44
C GLU A 118 1.70 25.48 -21.03
N GLN A 119 2.25 25.19 -19.84
CA GLN A 119 3.41 25.91 -19.30
C GLN A 119 4.77 25.30 -19.71
N TYR A 120 4.83 23.98 -19.92
CA TYR A 120 6.06 23.20 -20.08
C TYR A 120 5.94 22.19 -21.23
N ALA A 121 5.42 22.60 -22.39
CA ALA A 121 5.08 21.70 -23.50
C ALA A 121 6.21 20.74 -23.92
N GLU A 122 7.43 21.26 -24.13
CA GLU A 122 8.58 20.44 -24.54
C GLU A 122 8.94 19.38 -23.49
N ASP A 123 9.00 19.79 -22.22
CA ASP A 123 9.34 18.91 -21.11
C ASP A 123 8.21 17.91 -20.79
N TYR A 124 6.95 18.29 -21.01
CA TYR A 124 5.80 17.37 -20.95
C TYR A 124 5.89 16.30 -22.05
N HIS A 125 6.21 16.68 -23.29
CA HIS A 125 6.39 15.71 -24.38
C HIS A 125 7.58 14.79 -24.12
N SER A 126 8.68 15.34 -23.58
CA SER A 126 9.83 14.56 -23.13
C SER A 126 9.46 13.57 -22.02
N TRP A 127 8.68 13.99 -21.02
CA TRP A 127 8.16 13.12 -19.97
C TRP A 127 7.28 11.98 -20.52
N ARG A 128 6.40 12.28 -21.49
CA ARG A 128 5.55 11.28 -22.16
C ARG A 128 6.34 10.29 -23.01
N ALA A 129 7.52 10.68 -23.47
CA ALA A 129 8.44 9.86 -24.25
C ALA A 129 9.58 9.27 -23.40
N HIS A 130 9.58 9.47 -22.08
CA HIS A 130 10.58 8.99 -21.14
C HIS A 130 12.01 9.45 -21.46
N THR A 131 12.16 10.67 -21.98
CA THR A 131 13.47 11.26 -22.29
C THR A 131 13.97 12.26 -21.23
N GLY A 132 13.26 12.38 -20.12
CA GLY A 132 13.77 12.99 -18.87
C GLY A 132 13.60 14.50 -18.73
N GLY A 133 12.82 15.17 -19.58
CA GLY A 133 12.59 16.62 -19.49
C GLY A 133 11.98 17.06 -18.16
N GLU A 134 11.17 16.19 -17.52
CA GLU A 134 10.57 16.45 -16.21
C GLU A 134 11.61 16.63 -15.10
N THR A 135 12.82 16.07 -15.27
CA THR A 135 13.87 16.12 -14.23
C THR A 135 14.37 17.55 -13.97
N LYS A 136 14.23 18.45 -14.95
CA LYS A 136 14.53 19.88 -14.80
C LYS A 136 13.66 20.55 -13.74
N HIS A 137 12.46 20.02 -13.52
CA HIS A 137 11.44 20.52 -12.60
C HIS A 137 11.45 19.78 -11.26
N GLY A 138 12.52 19.02 -10.97
CA GLY A 138 12.62 18.25 -9.73
C GLY A 138 11.68 17.04 -9.68
N VAL A 139 11.11 16.62 -10.81
CA VAL A 139 10.30 15.39 -10.87
C VAL A 139 11.22 14.19 -10.68
N GLU A 140 10.90 13.35 -9.70
CA GLU A 140 11.64 12.11 -9.40
C GLU A 140 11.55 11.15 -10.59
N SER A 141 12.63 10.50 -11.00
CA SER A 141 12.54 9.49 -12.06
C SER A 141 11.81 8.23 -11.56
N ARG A 142 11.20 7.46 -12.47
CA ARG A 142 10.57 6.18 -12.10
C ARG A 142 11.61 5.20 -11.58
N GLN A 143 12.78 5.17 -12.20
CA GLN A 143 13.91 4.36 -11.75
C GLN A 143 14.31 4.69 -10.30
N HIS A 144 14.49 5.97 -9.96
CA HIS A 144 14.82 6.38 -8.60
C HIS A 144 13.71 6.00 -7.60
N THR A 145 12.44 6.25 -7.97
CA THR A 145 11.28 5.88 -7.15
C THR A 145 11.27 4.37 -6.86
N GLY A 146 11.46 3.55 -7.89
CA GLY A 146 11.47 2.09 -7.77
C GLY A 146 12.66 1.58 -6.96
N GLN A 147 13.85 2.16 -7.14
CA GLN A 147 15.05 1.80 -6.38
C GLN A 147 14.87 2.08 -4.89
N ARG A 148 14.39 3.28 -4.49
CA ARG A 148 14.17 3.56 -3.06
C ARG A 148 13.08 2.66 -2.47
N GLY A 149 12.04 2.37 -3.25
CA GLY A 149 10.95 1.50 -2.78
C GLY A 149 11.42 0.06 -2.59
N ALA A 150 12.16 -0.49 -3.56
CA ALA A 150 12.74 -1.83 -3.46
C ALA A 150 13.74 -1.93 -2.29
N GLN A 151 14.59 -0.91 -2.12
CA GLN A 151 15.52 -0.83 -1.00
C GLN A 151 14.78 -0.79 0.35
N ALA A 152 13.70 0.00 0.45
CA ALA A 152 12.89 0.07 1.67
C ALA A 152 12.29 -1.29 2.01
N ILE A 153 11.60 -1.93 1.06
CA ILE A 153 10.98 -3.25 1.24
C ILE A 153 12.00 -4.31 1.64
N ARG A 154 13.14 -4.36 0.94
CA ARG A 154 14.25 -5.27 1.28
C ARG A 154 14.79 -5.04 2.68
N SER A 155 15.02 -3.79 3.05
CA SER A 155 15.56 -3.43 4.38
C SER A 155 14.59 -3.84 5.49
N ILE A 156 13.30 -3.50 5.34
CA ILE A 156 12.28 -3.82 6.33
C ILE A 156 12.14 -5.33 6.51
N ILE A 157 12.10 -6.10 5.42
CA ILE A 157 12.01 -7.56 5.54
C ILE A 157 13.30 -8.14 6.15
N ALA A 158 14.47 -7.59 5.83
CA ALA A 158 15.75 -8.05 6.36
C ALA A 158 15.84 -7.89 7.89
N GLU A 159 15.22 -6.86 8.46
CA GLU A 159 15.11 -6.67 9.92
C GLU A 159 14.41 -7.85 10.62
N HIS A 160 13.52 -8.55 9.90
CA HIS A 160 12.75 -9.69 10.39
C HIS A 160 13.21 -11.03 9.84
N ALA A 161 14.28 -11.06 9.04
CA ALA A 161 14.66 -12.26 8.32
C ALA A 161 15.39 -13.31 9.19
N GLY A 162 15.71 -12.95 10.44
CA GLY A 162 16.13 -13.87 11.50
C GLY A 162 14.99 -14.51 12.28
N ASP A 163 13.74 -14.06 12.08
CA ASP A 163 12.58 -14.60 12.78
C ASP A 163 12.26 -16.01 12.26
N SER A 164 12.07 -16.97 13.17
CA SER A 164 11.65 -18.33 12.79
C SER A 164 10.17 -18.40 12.40
N ALA A 165 9.40 -17.37 12.71
CA ALA A 165 7.97 -17.28 12.40
C ALA A 165 7.77 -16.89 10.93
N PRO A 166 6.81 -17.50 10.21
CA PRO A 166 6.38 -16.99 8.92
C PRO A 166 5.85 -15.56 9.06
N THR A 167 6.46 -14.65 8.32
CA THR A 167 6.25 -13.20 8.46
C THR A 167 5.62 -12.60 7.21
N THR A 168 4.69 -11.67 7.39
CA THR A 168 4.04 -10.92 6.31
C THR A 168 4.19 -9.41 6.53
N LEU A 169 4.73 -8.70 5.54
CA LEU A 169 4.74 -7.24 5.52
C LEU A 169 3.50 -6.72 4.78
N LEU A 170 2.74 -5.84 5.41
CA LEU A 170 1.77 -4.98 4.74
C LEU A 170 2.38 -3.58 4.55
N ALA A 171 2.76 -3.24 3.32
CA ALA A 171 3.29 -1.92 2.97
C ALA A 171 2.21 -1.07 2.27
N VAL A 172 1.93 0.13 2.81
CA VAL A 172 0.94 1.06 2.28
C VAL A 172 1.63 2.27 1.66
N GLY A 173 1.63 2.32 0.33
CA GLY A 173 2.28 3.36 -0.46
C GLY A 173 1.32 4.05 -1.43
N HIS A 174 1.81 4.37 -2.62
CA HIS A 174 1.06 5.13 -3.63
C HIS A 174 1.20 4.48 -5.01
N GLY A 175 0.32 4.83 -5.94
CA GLY A 175 0.22 4.13 -7.22
C GLY A 175 1.51 4.10 -8.01
N SER A 176 2.17 5.26 -8.21
CA SER A 176 3.41 5.28 -9.00
C SER A 176 4.56 4.60 -8.26
N TRP A 177 4.62 4.77 -6.94
CA TRP A 177 5.59 4.10 -6.08
C TRP A 177 5.44 2.56 -6.13
N ILE A 178 4.22 2.02 -6.02
CA ILE A 178 3.95 0.58 -6.07
C ILE A 178 4.42 0.00 -7.40
N VAL A 179 4.01 0.60 -8.52
CA VAL A 179 4.35 0.08 -9.86
C VAL A 179 5.86 0.08 -10.08
N ALA A 180 6.54 1.20 -9.76
CA ALA A 180 8.00 1.30 -9.92
C ALA A 180 8.75 0.32 -9.00
N THR A 181 8.29 0.15 -7.76
CA THR A 181 8.88 -0.78 -6.79
C THR A 181 8.75 -2.23 -7.25
N VAL A 182 7.54 -2.63 -7.67
CA VAL A 182 7.28 -3.99 -8.19
C VAL A 182 8.16 -4.28 -9.39
N ALA A 183 8.32 -3.33 -10.31
CA ALA A 183 9.19 -3.49 -11.47
C ALA A 183 10.64 -3.74 -11.08
N VAL A 184 11.20 -2.93 -10.17
CA VAL A 184 12.58 -3.14 -9.68
C VAL A 184 12.74 -4.46 -8.95
N LEU A 185 11.76 -4.88 -8.14
CA LEU A 185 11.83 -6.17 -7.45
C LEU A 185 11.76 -7.38 -8.39
N LEU A 186 11.14 -7.22 -9.56
CA LEU A 186 11.03 -8.24 -10.61
C LEU A 186 12.13 -8.14 -11.68
N ASP A 187 13.17 -7.33 -11.45
CA ASP A 187 14.25 -7.06 -12.42
C ASP A 187 13.74 -6.55 -13.78
N MET A 188 12.60 -5.85 -13.78
CA MET A 188 12.05 -5.16 -14.95
C MET A 188 12.56 -3.72 -15.02
N ASP A 189 12.56 -3.15 -16.22
CA ASP A 189 12.86 -1.74 -16.44
C ASP A 189 11.67 -0.85 -16.01
N PRO A 190 11.83 0.03 -15.00
CA PRO A 190 10.76 0.95 -14.57
C PRO A 190 10.39 2.03 -15.59
N ASP A 191 11.18 2.23 -16.64
CA ASP A 191 10.84 3.14 -17.73
C ASP A 191 10.08 2.42 -18.87
N ASP A 192 10.22 1.09 -19.00
CA ASP A 192 9.46 0.23 -19.94
C ASP A 192 8.33 -0.56 -19.24
N LEU A 193 7.47 0.16 -18.51
CA LEU A 193 6.32 -0.41 -17.79
C LEU A 193 5.11 -0.73 -18.67
N ASN A 194 5.28 -0.90 -19.99
CA ASN A 194 4.16 -1.20 -20.90
C ASN A 194 3.43 -2.51 -20.53
N ASN A 195 4.09 -3.38 -19.76
CA ASN A 195 3.56 -4.66 -19.31
C ASN A 195 2.88 -4.62 -17.92
N LEU A 196 2.89 -3.47 -17.22
CA LEU A 196 2.22 -3.29 -15.92
C LEU A 196 1.20 -2.15 -15.98
N GLY A 197 -0.04 -2.43 -15.61
CA GLY A 197 -1.10 -1.41 -15.50
C GLY A 197 -0.88 -0.43 -14.34
N ALA A 198 -1.71 0.60 -14.27
CA ALA A 198 -1.74 1.49 -13.11
C ALA A 198 -2.45 0.83 -11.91
N MET A 199 -2.08 1.25 -10.69
CA MET A 199 -2.82 0.90 -9.48
C MET A 199 -4.10 1.74 -9.37
N ARG A 200 -5.20 1.08 -9.01
CA ARG A 200 -6.47 1.75 -8.67
C ARG A 200 -6.49 2.12 -7.19
N ASN A 201 -7.36 3.05 -6.81
CA ASN A 201 -7.49 3.50 -5.42
C ASN A 201 -7.82 2.33 -4.49
N ALA A 202 -7.07 2.23 -3.39
CA ALA A 202 -7.16 1.19 -2.37
C ALA A 202 -7.06 -0.27 -2.90
N PHE A 203 -6.53 -0.47 -4.10
CA PHE A 203 -6.21 -1.81 -4.60
C PHE A 203 -4.80 -2.22 -4.13
N TRP A 204 -4.56 -3.52 -4.03
CA TRP A 204 -3.31 -4.08 -3.53
C TRP A 204 -2.60 -4.94 -4.57
N THR A 205 -1.31 -5.13 -4.32
CA THR A 205 -0.43 -6.05 -5.04
C THR A 205 0.17 -6.99 -4.01
N ARG A 206 0.25 -8.28 -4.34
CA ARG A 206 0.80 -9.32 -3.45
C ARG A 206 2.00 -9.98 -4.11
N MET A 207 3.07 -10.07 -3.35
CA MET A 207 4.30 -10.73 -3.77
C MET A 207 4.74 -11.76 -2.74
N SER A 208 5.35 -12.83 -3.21
CA SER A 208 6.07 -13.79 -2.39
C SER A 208 7.56 -13.65 -2.64
N VAL A 209 8.36 -13.81 -1.60
CA VAL A 209 9.82 -13.73 -1.66
C VAL A 209 10.44 -15.08 -1.31
N ASN A 210 11.41 -15.51 -2.12
CA ASN A 210 12.23 -16.66 -1.85
C ASN A 210 13.64 -16.20 -1.48
N ALA A 211 13.98 -16.35 -0.19
CA ALA A 211 15.27 -16.02 0.38
C ALA A 211 16.21 -17.24 0.48
N SER A 212 16.19 -18.15 -0.51
CA SER A 212 16.96 -19.41 -0.50
C SER A 212 18.49 -19.25 -0.32
N ARG A 213 19.06 -18.07 -0.58
CA ARG A 213 20.47 -17.75 -0.30
C ARG A 213 20.74 -17.20 1.11
N GLY A 214 19.71 -17.16 1.95
CA GLY A 214 19.76 -16.67 3.31
C GLY A 214 19.30 -15.21 3.45
N PRO A 215 18.99 -14.79 4.70
CA PRO A 215 18.48 -13.45 5.00
C PRO A 215 19.52 -12.33 4.84
N ALA A 216 20.81 -12.66 4.77
CA ALA A 216 21.93 -11.71 4.82
C ALA A 216 22.21 -10.97 3.50
N GLU A 217 21.61 -11.41 2.38
CA GLU A 217 21.84 -10.83 1.04
C GLU A 217 20.51 -10.48 0.35
N PRO A 218 19.78 -9.46 0.83
CA PRO A 218 18.41 -9.18 0.39
C PRO A 218 18.28 -8.78 -1.09
N ASP A 219 19.36 -8.29 -1.70
CA ASP A 219 19.41 -8.01 -3.14
C ASP A 219 19.46 -9.27 -4.01
N THR A 220 19.70 -10.45 -3.42
CA THR A 220 19.69 -11.74 -4.15
C THR A 220 18.37 -12.48 -4.07
N TRP A 221 17.40 -11.94 -3.31
CA TRP A 221 16.11 -12.58 -3.12
C TRP A 221 15.31 -12.61 -4.41
N GLN A 222 14.66 -13.75 -4.65
CA GLN A 222 13.81 -13.92 -5.82
C GLN A 222 12.37 -13.54 -5.46
N TRP A 223 11.82 -12.62 -6.24
CA TRP A 223 10.48 -12.10 -6.05
C TRP A 223 9.52 -12.73 -7.06
N LYS A 224 8.32 -13.05 -6.58
CA LYS A 224 7.22 -13.54 -7.41
C LYS A 224 6.01 -12.65 -7.22
N LEU A 225 5.44 -12.20 -8.33
CA LEU A 225 4.18 -11.48 -8.35
C LEU A 225 3.02 -12.50 -8.30
N ASP A 226 2.24 -12.48 -7.23
CA ASP A 226 1.11 -13.40 -7.05
C ASP A 226 -0.23 -12.78 -7.42
N ALA A 227 -0.36 -11.47 -7.25
CA ALA A 227 -1.51 -10.69 -7.67
C ALA A 227 -1.08 -9.23 -7.89
N PHE A 228 -1.63 -8.57 -8.90
CA PHE A 228 -1.33 -7.17 -9.21
C PHE A 228 -2.63 -6.40 -9.37
N ASN A 229 -2.72 -5.24 -8.72
CA ASN A 229 -3.89 -4.36 -8.79
C ASN A 229 -5.20 -5.13 -8.52
N GLN A 230 -5.21 -5.92 -7.44
CA GLN A 230 -6.39 -6.63 -6.97
C GLN A 230 -7.18 -5.72 -6.04
N GLY A 231 -8.51 -5.69 -6.21
CA GLY A 231 -9.41 -4.93 -5.35
C GLY A 231 -10.39 -5.84 -4.63
N PRO A 232 -11.16 -5.29 -3.68
CA PRO A 232 -12.17 -6.03 -3.00
C PRO A 232 -13.30 -6.42 -3.96
N SER A 233 -13.99 -7.52 -3.67
CA SER A 233 -15.04 -8.07 -4.54
C SER A 233 -16.14 -7.05 -4.85
N ILE A 234 -16.44 -6.15 -3.90
CA ILE A 234 -17.42 -5.08 -4.07
C ILE A 234 -17.02 -4.08 -5.17
N ALA A 235 -15.73 -3.91 -5.47
CA ALA A 235 -15.25 -3.01 -6.52
C ALA A 235 -15.67 -3.42 -7.93
N ALA A 236 -16.06 -4.69 -8.14
CA ALA A 236 -16.63 -5.18 -9.39
C ALA A 236 -18.16 -4.96 -9.48
N LEU A 237 -18.81 -4.59 -8.37
CA LEU A 237 -20.26 -4.55 -8.24
C LEU A 237 -20.81 -3.12 -8.09
N THR A 238 -19.94 -2.11 -8.05
CA THR A 238 -20.31 -0.71 -7.84
C THR A 238 -19.44 0.21 -8.69
N ASP A 239 -19.84 1.47 -8.82
CA ASP A 239 -18.95 2.51 -9.33
C ASP A 239 -17.86 2.75 -8.28
N TRP A 240 -16.73 2.06 -8.45
CA TRP A 240 -15.64 2.16 -7.49
C TRP A 240 -15.05 3.57 -7.45
N GLU A 241 -14.89 4.22 -8.61
CA GLU A 241 -14.17 5.49 -8.70
C GLU A 241 -14.96 6.64 -8.08
N ASN A 242 -16.30 6.61 -8.17
CA ASN A 242 -17.16 7.63 -7.57
C ASN A 242 -17.83 7.18 -6.26
N GLY A 243 -17.77 5.89 -5.92
CA GLY A 243 -18.44 5.30 -4.77
C GLY A 243 -19.97 5.31 -4.84
N PRO A 244 -20.63 4.81 -3.78
CA PRO A 244 -22.09 4.77 -3.66
C PRO A 244 -22.71 6.17 -3.66
N LYS A 245 -23.91 6.30 -4.25
CA LYS A 245 -24.64 7.58 -4.36
C LYS A 245 -24.96 8.20 -3.00
N GLU A 246 -25.12 7.37 -1.98
CA GLU A 246 -25.42 7.77 -0.61
C GLU A 246 -24.28 8.54 0.05
N LEU A 247 -23.05 8.45 -0.50
CA LEU A 247 -21.90 9.21 -0.02
C LEU A 247 -21.73 10.57 -0.72
N HIS A 248 -22.60 10.91 -1.68
CA HIS A 248 -22.41 12.10 -2.51
C HIS A 248 -23.03 13.33 -1.85
N GLY A 249 -22.18 14.30 -1.51
CA GLY A 249 -22.62 15.63 -1.13
C GLY A 249 -23.14 16.44 -2.33
N PRO A 250 -23.93 17.51 -2.12
CA PRO A 250 -24.57 18.28 -3.21
C PRO A 250 -23.64 18.83 -4.28
N ASN A 251 -22.36 19.07 -3.94
CA ASN A 251 -21.36 19.69 -4.82
C ASN A 251 -20.12 18.80 -5.01
N MET A 252 -20.20 17.50 -4.72
CA MET A 252 -19.07 16.60 -4.87
C MET A 252 -18.79 16.35 -6.36
N PRO A 253 -17.57 16.64 -6.87
CA PRO A 253 -17.24 16.35 -8.24
C PRO A 253 -17.17 14.83 -8.44
N LEU A 254 -17.72 14.36 -9.55
CA LEU A 254 -17.50 12.99 -9.99
C LEU A 254 -16.14 12.88 -10.67
N TRP A 255 -15.39 11.84 -10.33
CA TRP A 255 -14.25 11.43 -11.12
C TRP A 255 -14.71 11.12 -12.55
N LYS A 256 -13.96 11.66 -13.51
CA LYS A 256 -14.13 11.35 -14.93
C LYS A 256 -12.81 10.77 -15.43
N PRO A 257 -12.84 9.67 -16.20
CA PRO A 257 -11.64 9.20 -16.84
C PRO A 257 -11.09 10.31 -17.74
N ILE A 258 -9.79 10.54 -17.66
CA ILE A 258 -9.08 11.34 -18.66
C ILE A 258 -9.18 10.53 -19.95
N MET A 259 -10.06 10.95 -20.88
CA MET A 259 -10.08 10.36 -22.22
C MET A 259 -8.70 10.57 -22.83
N GLN A 260 -8.02 9.48 -23.15
CA GLN A 260 -6.69 9.48 -23.74
C GLN A 260 -6.70 10.09 -25.14
#